data_AF-M2AQ69-F1
#
_entry.id   AF-M2AQ69-F1
#
_cell.length_a   1.000
_cell.length_b   1.000
_cell.length_c   1.000
_cell.angle_alpha   90.00
_cell.angle_beta   90.00
_cell.angle_gamma   90.00
#
_symmetry.space_group_name_H-M   'P 1'
#
loop_
_entity.id
_entity.type
_entity.pdbx_description
1 polymer ?
#
loop_
_entity_poly.entity_id
_entity_poly.type
_entity_poly.pdbx_seq_one_letter_code
_entity_poly.pdbx_strand_id
1 'polypeptide(L)'
;MCFVGLGCPRQEIFAYEMKEHLSMPLIAVGAAFAFHAGMLEQAPPWMQKNGLEWFFRLTREPGRLWRRYLYLNPAYVSLLALQKLGIYRRKCDGGQSPSKELMFG
;
A
#
# COMPACT_ATOMS: atom_id res chain seq x y z
N MET A 1 -9.09 19.60 -4.53
CA MET A 1 -8.40 18.39 -4.02
C MET A 1 -8.85 17.22 -4.88
N CYS A 2 -7.92 16.41 -5.35
CA CYS A 2 -8.17 15.29 -6.25
C CYS A 2 -7.91 13.96 -5.53
N PHE A 3 -8.84 13.01 -5.61
CA PHE A 3 -8.69 11.67 -5.05
C PHE A 3 -8.36 10.67 -6.15
N VAL A 4 -7.24 9.96 -6.02
CA VAL A 4 -6.74 9.04 -7.05
C VAL A 4 -7.01 7.60 -6.61
N GLY A 5 -7.80 6.87 -7.41
CA GLY A 5 -8.31 5.50 -7.16
C GLY A 5 -7.67 4.37 -7.97
N LEU A 6 -6.48 4.57 -8.57
CA LEU A 6 -5.86 3.65 -9.55
C LEU A 6 -5.19 2.38 -8.96
N GLY A 7 -5.18 2.20 -7.64
CA GLY A 7 -4.42 1.14 -6.94
C GLY A 7 -2.90 1.36 -6.86
N CYS A 8 -2.25 0.66 -5.93
CA CYS A 8 -0.79 0.66 -5.77
C CYS A 8 -0.15 -0.30 -6.80
N PRO A 9 0.97 0.06 -7.47
CA PRO A 9 1.77 1.29 -7.31
C PRO A 9 1.37 2.45 -8.23
N ARG A 10 0.41 2.26 -9.14
CA ARG A 10 0.05 3.25 -10.18
C ARG A 10 -0.43 4.59 -9.62
N GLN A 11 -1.09 4.60 -8.46
CA GLN A 11 -1.50 5.83 -7.77
C GLN A 11 -0.32 6.70 -7.34
N GLU A 12 0.74 6.09 -6.84
CA GLU A 12 1.93 6.80 -6.35
C GLU A 12 2.68 7.43 -7.52
N ILE A 13 2.76 6.69 -8.63
CA ILE A 13 3.33 7.15 -9.89
C ILE A 13 2.50 8.33 -10.47
N PHE A 14 1.16 8.18 -10.53
CA PHE A 14 0.25 9.25 -10.96
C PHE A 14 0.47 10.53 -10.17
N ALA A 15 0.50 10.40 -8.85
CA ALA A 15 0.61 11.54 -7.95
C ALA A 15 1.97 12.24 -8.11
N TYR A 16 3.03 11.47 -8.38
CA TYR A 16 4.37 12.00 -8.62
C TYR A 16 4.45 12.74 -9.96
N GLU A 17 4.01 12.12 -11.06
CA GLU A 17 4.03 12.73 -12.40
C GLU A 17 3.16 13.99 -12.47
N MET A 18 1.98 13.97 -11.85
CA MET A 18 1.03 15.09 -11.92
C MET A 18 1.27 16.19 -10.90
N LYS A 19 2.27 16.04 -10.02
CA LYS A 19 2.59 17.02 -8.98
C LYS A 19 2.88 18.41 -9.56
N GLU A 20 3.57 18.48 -10.70
CA GLU A 20 3.94 19.76 -11.33
C GLU A 20 2.86 20.29 -12.29
N HIS A 21 1.95 19.42 -12.74
CA HIS A 21 0.90 19.78 -13.70
C HIS A 21 -0.44 20.16 -13.05
N LEU A 22 -0.67 19.76 -11.79
CA LEU A 22 -1.90 20.05 -11.06
C LEU A 22 -1.64 21.02 -9.91
N SER A 23 -2.35 22.15 -9.91
CA SER A 23 -2.30 23.17 -8.86
C SER A 23 -3.07 22.78 -7.58
N MET A 24 -3.45 21.50 -7.43
CA MET A 24 -4.28 21.02 -6.33
C MET A 24 -3.69 19.79 -5.64
N PRO A 25 -3.96 19.58 -4.34
CA PRO A 25 -3.46 18.40 -3.64
C PRO A 25 -4.10 17.12 -4.19
N LEU A 26 -3.24 16.12 -4.44
CA LEU A 26 -3.56 14.77 -4.88
C LEU A 26 -3.50 13.82 -3.68
N ILE A 27 -4.56 13.04 -3.45
CA ILE A 27 -4.63 12.04 -2.37
C ILE A 27 -4.88 10.67 -2.97
N ALA A 28 -3.93 9.75 -2.79
CA ALA A 28 -4.12 8.35 -3.14
C ALA A 28 -5.06 7.68 -2.13
N VAL A 29 -6.25 7.28 -2.58
CA VAL A 29 -7.30 6.69 -1.72
C VAL A 29 -7.40 5.17 -1.85
N GLY A 30 -6.51 4.54 -2.63
CA GLY A 30 -6.53 3.10 -2.83
C GLY A 30 -7.88 2.63 -3.38
N ALA A 31 -8.39 1.56 -2.79
CA ALA A 31 -9.66 0.94 -3.16
C ALA A 31 -10.89 1.57 -2.48
N ALA A 32 -10.78 2.77 -1.88
CA ALA A 32 -11.89 3.40 -1.15
C ALA A 32 -13.16 3.54 -2.00
N PHE A 33 -13.02 3.89 -3.29
CA PHE A 33 -14.15 3.97 -4.21
C PHE A 33 -14.81 2.60 -4.47
N ALA A 34 -14.02 1.54 -4.59
CA ALA A 34 -14.56 0.19 -4.77
C ALA A 34 -15.30 -0.31 -3.52
N PHE A 35 -14.88 0.10 -2.32
CA PHE A 35 -15.66 -0.11 -1.10
C PHE A 35 -16.96 0.68 -1.08
N HIS A 36 -16.92 1.95 -1.49
CA HIS A 36 -18.12 2.80 -1.51
C HIS A 36 -19.12 2.37 -2.58
N ALA A 37 -18.65 1.87 -3.73
CA ALA A 37 -19.45 1.32 -4.81
C ALA A 37 -20.00 -0.09 -4.52
N GLY A 38 -19.71 -0.67 -3.35
CA GLY A 38 -20.16 -2.02 -2.98
C GLY A 38 -19.50 -3.15 -3.77
N MET A 39 -18.44 -2.85 -4.54
CA MET A 39 -17.72 -3.84 -5.36
C MET A 39 -16.80 -4.73 -4.50
N LEU A 40 -16.33 -4.23 -3.37
CA LEU A 40 -15.51 -4.97 -2.42
C LEU A 40 -16.29 -5.21 -1.14
N GLU A 41 -16.45 -6.48 -0.78
CA GLU A 41 -17.02 -6.86 0.51
C GLU A 41 -16.05 -6.49 1.65
N GLN A 42 -16.58 -5.80 2.65
CA GLN A 42 -15.86 -5.54 3.88
C GLN A 42 -15.89 -6.77 4.80
N ALA A 43 -14.85 -6.94 5.61
CA ALA A 43 -14.85 -7.99 6.62
C ALA A 43 -15.99 -7.73 7.64
N PRO A 44 -16.57 -8.78 8.25
CA PRO A 44 -17.55 -8.64 9.31
C PRO A 44 -17.08 -7.69 10.43
N PRO A 45 -17.99 -6.95 11.12
CA PRO A 45 -17.61 -5.98 12.16
C PRO A 45 -16.76 -6.57 13.29
N TRP A 46 -16.98 -7.84 13.64
CA TRP A 46 -16.17 -8.52 14.64
C TRP A 46 -14.73 -8.74 14.15
N MET A 47 -14.51 -9.03 12.87
CA MET A 47 -13.16 -9.17 12.30
C MET A 47 -12.46 -7.82 12.20
N GLN A 48 -13.18 -6.77 11.82
CA GLN A 48 -12.63 -5.41 11.80
C GLN A 48 -12.16 -4.96 13.19
N LYS A 49 -12.98 -5.18 14.23
CA LYS A 49 -12.64 -4.83 15.62
C LYS A 49 -11.43 -5.60 16.16
N ASN A 50 -11.21 -6.82 15.67
CA ASN A 50 -10.06 -7.65 16.05
C ASN A 50 -8.84 -7.45 15.13
N GLY A 51 -8.90 -6.52 14.17
CA GLY A 51 -7.82 -6.31 13.20
C GLY A 51 -7.59 -7.50 12.27
N LEU A 52 -8.56 -8.41 12.13
CA LEU A 52 -8.50 -9.62 11.31
C LEU A 52 -8.93 -9.39 9.85
N GLU A 53 -9.06 -8.13 9.45
CA GLU A 53 -9.44 -7.78 8.08
C GLU A 53 -8.43 -8.30 7.04
N TRP A 54 -7.14 -8.34 7.39
CA TRP A 54 -6.12 -8.94 6.54
C TRP A 54 -6.36 -10.43 6.28
N PHE A 55 -6.86 -11.17 7.28
CA PHE A 55 -7.15 -12.60 7.15
C PHE A 55 -8.37 -12.83 6.27
N PHE A 56 -9.42 -12.03 6.44
CA PHE A 56 -10.59 -12.05 5.54
C PHE A 56 -10.19 -11.79 4.08
N ARG A 57 -9.35 -10.77 3.85
CA ARG A 57 -8.82 -10.45 2.51
C ARG A 57 -7.94 -11.57 1.95
N LEU A 58 -7.14 -12.24 2.80
CA LEU A 58 -6.34 -13.40 2.41
C LEU A 58 -7.22 -14.57 1.96
N THR A 59 -8.32 -14.84 2.67
CA THR A 59 -9.27 -15.90 2.27
C THR A 59 -10.05 -15.58 0.99
N ARG A 60 -10.26 -14.29 0.69
CA ARG A 60 -10.99 -13.81 -0.49
C ARG A 60 -10.12 -13.71 -1.74
N GLU A 61 -8.86 -13.33 -1.61
CA GLU A 61 -7.90 -13.20 -2.72
C GLU A 61 -6.59 -13.96 -2.44
N PRO A 62 -6.64 -15.30 -2.27
CA PRO A 62 -5.47 -16.08 -1.87
C PRO A 62 -4.35 -15.95 -2.90
N GLY A 63 -4.64 -15.98 -4.21
CA GLY A 63 -3.61 -15.95 -5.25
C GLY A 63 -2.80 -14.65 -5.36
N ARG A 64 -3.38 -13.50 -4.97
CA ARG A 64 -2.74 -12.18 -5.13
C ARG A 64 -2.01 -11.71 -3.88
N LEU A 65 -2.58 -11.96 -2.69
CA LEU A 65 -2.06 -11.43 -1.43
C LEU A 65 -1.14 -12.42 -0.70
N TRP A 66 -1.26 -13.74 -0.91
CA TRP A 66 -0.50 -14.74 -0.15
C TRP A 66 1.02 -14.55 -0.21
N ARG A 67 1.58 -14.24 -1.41
CA ARG A 67 3.03 -14.01 -1.57
C ARG A 67 3.50 -12.87 -0.68
N ARG A 68 2.70 -11.82 -0.54
CA ARG A 68 3.05 -10.67 0.29
C ARG A 68 3.00 -11.03 1.78
N TYR A 69 2.00 -11.80 2.22
CA TYR A 69 1.87 -12.19 3.62
C TYR A 69 2.91 -13.24 4.04
N LEU A 70 3.25 -14.19 3.19
CA LEU A 70 4.19 -15.27 3.55
C LEU A 70 5.66 -14.89 3.37
N TYR A 71 5.99 -13.98 2.45
CA TYR A 71 7.37 -13.57 2.22
C TYR A 71 7.69 -12.19 2.80
N LEU A 72 6.85 -11.19 2.55
CA LEU A 72 7.16 -9.81 2.98
C LEU A 72 6.90 -9.56 4.46
N ASN A 73 5.83 -10.11 5.05
CA ASN A 73 5.57 -9.88 6.48
C ASN A 73 6.67 -10.46 7.39
N PRO A 74 7.12 -11.73 7.24
CA PRO A 74 8.19 -12.24 8.10
C PRO A 74 9.51 -11.52 7.86
N ALA A 75 9.81 -11.13 6.61
CA ALA A 75 10.97 -10.29 6.31
C ALA A 75 10.87 -8.90 6.97
N TYR A 76 9.69 -8.29 6.98
CA TYR A 76 9.48 -7.01 7.64
C TYR A 76 9.59 -7.13 9.16
N VAL A 77 8.98 -8.15 9.76
CA VAL A 77 9.02 -8.39 11.21
C VAL A 77 10.45 -8.69 11.66
N SER A 78 11.21 -9.48 10.90
CA SER A 78 12.61 -9.77 11.23
C SER A 78 13.48 -8.52 11.13
N LEU A 79 13.32 -7.72 10.07
CA LEU A 79 14.03 -6.44 9.93
C LEU A 79 13.66 -5.46 11.07
N LEU A 80 12.38 -5.38 11.43
CA LEU A 80 11.90 -4.54 12.54
C LEU A 80 12.48 -5.02 13.88
N ALA A 81 12.53 -6.34 14.11
CA ALA A 81 13.13 -6.93 15.30
C ALA A 81 14.64 -6.66 15.36
N LEU A 82 15.36 -6.84 14.25
CA LEU A 82 16.80 -6.53 14.16
C LEU A 82 17.08 -5.04 14.37
N GLN A 83 16.18 -4.15 13.93
CA GLN A 83 16.25 -2.72 14.19
C GLN A 83 15.96 -2.37 15.65
N LYS A 84 14.94 -2.99 16.27
CA LYS A 84 14.63 -2.88 17.70
C LYS A 84 15.78 -3.36 18.58
N LEU A 85 16.46 -4.42 18.17
CA LEU A 85 17.64 -4.98 18.86
C LEU A 85 18.93 -4.18 18.61
N GLY A 86 18.88 -3.13 17.77
CA GLY A 86 20.03 -2.28 17.47
C GLY A 86 21.08 -2.92 16.56
N ILE A 87 20.83 -4.13 16.05
CA ILE A 87 21.75 -4.90 15.21
C ILE A 87 21.72 -4.39 13.77
N TYR A 88 20.55 -3.91 13.31
CA TYR A 88 20.35 -3.45 11.93
C TYR A 88 19.77 -2.03 11.90
N ARG A 89 20.56 -1.06 11.45
CA ARG A 89 20.09 0.29 11.18
C ARG A 89 20.10 0.52 9.68
N ARG A 90 18.93 0.42 9.04
CA ARG A 90 18.82 0.79 7.63
C ARG A 90 19.08 2.29 7.52
N LYS A 91 20.09 2.68 6.74
CA LYS A 91 20.23 4.08 6.35
C LYS A 91 19.03 4.41 5.46
N CYS A 92 18.22 5.36 5.90
CA CYS A 92 17.22 5.98 5.04
C CYS A 92 17.99 6.93 4.14
N ASP A 93 18.58 6.38 3.08
CA ASP A 93 19.17 7.18 2.03
C ASP A 93 18.03 8.06 1.49
N GLY A 94 18.23 9.38 1.53
CA GLY A 94 17.20 10.36 1.15
C GLY A 94 16.59 9.93 -0.18
N GLY A 95 15.27 9.66 -0.15
CA GLY A 95 14.59 8.92 -1.20
C GLY A 95 15.05 9.33 -2.59
N GLN A 96 15.70 8.42 -3.31
CA GLN A 96 16.11 8.68 -4.68
C GLN A 96 14.84 8.83 -5.52
N SER A 97 14.68 9.99 -6.13
CA SER A 97 13.67 10.17 -7.17
C SER A 97 13.93 9.14 -8.29
N PRO A 98 12.87 8.51 -8.82
CA PRO A 98 13.01 7.54 -9.90
C PRO A 98 13.75 8.18 -11.09
N SER A 99 14.84 7.55 -11.53
CA SER A 99 15.74 8.09 -12.58
C SER A 99 15.33 7.75 -14.01
N LYS A 100 14.26 6.98 -14.20
CA LYS A 100 13.70 6.63 -15.52
C LYS A 100 12.30 7.20 -15.69
N GLU A 101 11.99 7.60 -16.92
CA GLU A 101 10.70 8.17 -17.34
C GLU A 101 9.53 7.33 -16.81
N LEU A 102 8.66 7.97 -16.04
CA LEU A 102 7.42 7.39 -15.55
C LEU A 102 6.28 7.96 -16.39
N MET A 103 5.50 7.06 -16.98
CA MET A 103 4.26 7.29 -17.75
C MET A 103 3.24 6.18 -17.41
N PHE A 104 3.19 5.74 -16.14
CA PHE A 104 2.40 4.59 -15.59
C PHE A 104 2.92 3.15 -15.70
N GLY A 105 4.16 2.87 -15.28
CA GLY A 105 4.59 1.53 -14.83
C GLY A 105 4.93 0.52 -15.92
#